data_AF-A0A644XDL6-F1
#
_entry.id   AF-A0A644XDL6-F1
#
_cell.length_a   1.000
_cell.length_b   1.000
_cell.length_c   1.000
_cell.angle_alpha   90.00
_cell.angle_beta   90.00
_cell.angle_gamma   90.00
#
_symmetry.space_group_name_H-M   'P 1'
#
loop_
_entity.id
_entity.type
_entity.pdbx_description
1 polymer ?
#
loop_
_entity_poly.entity_id
_entity_poly.type
_entity_poly.pdbx_seq_one_letter_code
_entity_poly.pdbx_strand_id
1 'polypeptide(L)'
;MDSIYMMRCEGKALLECLQYQDALIIYDTLYEKEKTNFTREDYINYIRCLRMCNKNEKALRICKDFYLRKELYENDKTFTHHNQLFAAILYDCYIANFDSWAIKDEDRFFSAVDTILNLVSQEESYSYESAIFRALEYLSKKVIKDVKKMYSYLNKLNPEKLSDKPPTYLDQKGRVVEVGGSKEKWKMYYNIIAGDVPNIS
;
A
#
# COMPACT_ATOMS: atom_id res chain seq x y z
N MET A 1 -31.57 9.96 -21.51
CA MET A 1 -30.45 10.02 -20.55
C MET A 1 -29.55 8.85 -20.89
N ASP A 2 -28.26 9.08 -21.12
CA ASP A 2 -27.34 8.07 -21.69
C ASP A 2 -27.14 6.89 -20.72
N SER A 3 -27.20 5.66 -21.23
CA SER A 3 -27.08 4.41 -20.45
C SER A 3 -25.77 4.36 -19.65
N ILE A 4 -24.68 4.86 -20.23
CA ILE A 4 -23.36 4.91 -19.58
C ILE A 4 -23.34 5.87 -18.39
N TYR A 5 -24.01 7.01 -18.49
CA TYR A 5 -24.10 7.97 -17.39
C TYR A 5 -24.81 7.36 -16.18
N MET A 6 -25.92 6.64 -16.42
CA MET A 6 -26.66 5.95 -15.36
C MET A 6 -25.81 4.89 -14.67
N MET A 7 -25.05 4.11 -15.44
CA MET A 7 -24.12 3.12 -14.90
C MET A 7 -23.06 3.77 -13.99
N ARG A 8 -22.48 4.91 -14.37
CA ARG A 8 -21.52 5.63 -13.51
C ARG A 8 -22.14 6.06 -12.18
N CYS A 9 -23.35 6.61 -12.22
CA CYS A 9 -24.08 7.02 -11.02
C CYS A 9 -24.39 5.82 -10.12
N GLU A 10 -24.86 4.71 -10.69
CA GLU A 10 -25.17 3.48 -9.95
C GLU A 10 -23.92 2.86 -9.31
N GLY A 11 -22.84 2.73 -10.08
CA GLY A 11 -21.56 2.21 -9.58
C GLY A 11 -21.00 3.04 -8.42
N LYS A 12 -21.13 4.36 -8.49
CA LYS A 12 -20.75 5.27 -7.41
C LYS A 12 -21.62 5.09 -6.17
N ALA A 13 -22.95 5.03 -6.34
CA ALA A 13 -23.88 4.83 -5.23
C ALA A 13 -23.64 3.50 -4.50
N LEU A 14 -23.36 2.42 -5.23
CA LEU A 14 -23.00 1.13 -4.65
C LEU A 14 -21.70 1.21 -3.85
N LEU A 15 -20.69 1.94 -4.33
CA LEU A 15 -19.44 2.17 -3.60
C LEU A 15 -19.67 2.94 -2.29
N GLU A 16 -20.51 3.99 -2.33
CA GLU A 16 -20.91 4.76 -1.14
C GLU A 16 -21.65 3.89 -0.11
N CYS A 17 -22.40 2.88 -0.57
CA CYS A 17 -23.05 1.86 0.25
C CYS A 17 -22.14 0.65 0.60
N LEU A 18 -20.84 0.71 0.30
CA LEU A 18 -19.86 -0.36 0.53
C LEU A 18 -20.19 -1.69 -0.18
N GLN A 19 -21.05 -1.67 -1.20
CA GLN A 19 -21.41 -2.82 -2.03
C GLN A 19 -20.35 -3.02 -3.13
N TYR A 20 -19.11 -3.33 -2.72
CA TYR A 20 -17.96 -3.34 -3.62
C TYR A 20 -18.05 -4.38 -4.74
N GLN A 21 -18.65 -5.54 -4.46
CA GLN A 21 -18.77 -6.62 -5.43
C GLN A 21 -19.72 -6.22 -6.58
N ASP A 22 -20.84 -5.59 -6.26
CA ASP A 22 -21.82 -5.14 -7.26
C ASP A 22 -21.30 -3.91 -8.02
N ALA A 23 -20.68 -2.95 -7.32
CA ALA A 23 -20.01 -1.83 -7.95
C ALA A 23 -18.91 -2.30 -8.92
N LEU A 24 -18.17 -3.35 -8.58
CA LEU A 24 -17.13 -3.92 -9.42
C LEU A 24 -17.70 -4.44 -10.75
N ILE A 25 -18.87 -5.10 -10.75
CA ILE A 25 -19.51 -5.59 -11.99
C ILE A 25 -19.81 -4.42 -12.94
N ILE A 26 -20.30 -3.30 -12.39
CA ILE A 26 -20.57 -2.09 -13.16
C ILE A 26 -19.27 -1.51 -13.73
N TYR A 27 -18.24 -1.35 -12.91
CA TYR A 27 -16.97 -0.76 -13.36
C TYR A 27 -16.20 -1.66 -14.32
N ASP A 28 -16.29 -2.99 -14.20
CA ASP A 28 -15.77 -3.93 -15.21
C ASP A 28 -16.44 -3.68 -16.57
N THR A 29 -17.78 -3.58 -16.57
CA THR A 29 -18.54 -3.33 -17.81
C THR A 29 -18.25 -1.95 -18.41
N LEU A 30 -18.17 -0.92 -17.57
CA LEU A 30 -17.80 0.44 -18.00
C LEU A 30 -16.39 0.43 -18.60
N TYR A 31 -15.43 -0.24 -17.97
CA TYR A 31 -14.06 -0.29 -18.46
C TYR A 31 -13.97 -0.97 -19.82
N GLU A 32 -14.65 -2.09 -20.00
CA GLU A 32 -14.65 -2.81 -21.28
C GLU A 32 -15.26 -1.99 -22.43
N LYS A 33 -16.32 -1.23 -22.16
CA LYS A 33 -17.03 -0.47 -23.19
C LYS A 33 -16.43 0.91 -23.46
N GLU A 34 -15.93 1.59 -22.44
CA GLU A 34 -15.65 3.03 -22.46
C GLU A 34 -14.24 3.36 -21.93
N LYS A 35 -13.29 2.41 -21.91
CA LYS A 35 -11.90 2.66 -21.39
C LYS A 35 -11.27 3.94 -21.92
N THR A 36 -11.45 4.27 -23.20
CA THR A 36 -10.87 5.47 -23.81
C THR A 36 -11.41 6.76 -23.16
N ASN A 37 -12.69 6.73 -22.78
CA ASN A 37 -13.44 7.81 -22.15
C ASN A 37 -13.54 7.67 -20.62
N PHE A 38 -12.74 6.79 -20.01
CA PHE A 38 -12.69 6.68 -18.56
C PHE A 38 -12.24 8.01 -17.96
N THR A 39 -13.08 8.56 -17.12
CA THR A 39 -12.72 9.73 -16.34
C THR A 39 -11.76 9.33 -15.23
N ARG A 40 -11.11 10.33 -14.65
CA ARG A 40 -10.32 10.17 -13.42
C ARG A 40 -11.13 9.43 -12.34
N GLU A 41 -12.36 9.87 -12.08
CA GLU A 41 -13.24 9.28 -11.06
C GLU A 41 -13.56 7.81 -11.34
N ASP A 42 -13.80 7.45 -12.61
CA ASP A 42 -14.04 6.06 -13.01
C ASP A 42 -12.84 5.16 -12.67
N TYR A 43 -11.61 5.59 -12.99
CA TYR A 43 -10.40 4.86 -12.63
C TYR A 43 -10.29 4.65 -11.12
N ILE A 44 -10.49 5.70 -10.34
CA ILE A 44 -10.32 5.67 -8.89
C ILE A 44 -11.31 4.70 -8.24
N ASN A 45 -12.59 4.84 -8.60
CA ASN A 45 -13.64 4.01 -8.04
C ASN A 45 -13.46 2.56 -8.46
N TYR A 46 -13.07 2.31 -9.71
CA TYR A 46 -12.79 0.97 -10.18
C TYR A 46 -11.61 0.32 -9.44
N ILE A 47 -10.50 1.03 -9.29
CA ILE A 47 -9.33 0.56 -8.53
C ILE A 47 -9.71 0.26 -7.07
N ARG A 48 -10.51 1.12 -6.44
CA ARG A 48 -11.03 0.89 -5.09
C ARG A 48 -11.85 -0.40 -5.02
N CYS A 49 -12.82 -0.59 -5.92
CA CYS A 49 -13.61 -1.82 -5.96
C CYS A 49 -12.74 -3.06 -6.14
N LEU A 50 -11.78 -3.02 -7.07
CA LEU A 50 -10.85 -4.14 -7.29
C LEU A 50 -10.06 -4.48 -6.03
N ARG A 51 -9.52 -3.48 -5.33
CA ARG A 51 -8.78 -3.69 -4.09
C ARG A 51 -9.66 -4.27 -2.98
N MET A 52 -10.85 -3.70 -2.76
CA MET A 52 -11.77 -4.17 -1.70
C MET A 52 -12.29 -5.59 -1.96
N CYS A 53 -12.34 -6.02 -3.23
CA CYS A 53 -12.68 -7.39 -3.63
C CYS A 53 -11.45 -8.31 -3.75
N ASN A 54 -10.30 -7.94 -3.19
CA ASN A 54 -9.03 -8.68 -3.23
C ASN A 54 -8.55 -9.05 -4.64
N LYS A 55 -8.89 -8.25 -5.66
CA LYS A 55 -8.42 -8.38 -7.05
C LYS A 55 -7.16 -7.54 -7.29
N ASN A 56 -6.19 -7.64 -6.38
CA ASN A 56 -5.05 -6.71 -6.29
C ASN A 56 -4.18 -6.67 -7.56
N GLU A 57 -3.95 -7.81 -8.22
CA GLU A 57 -3.17 -7.82 -9.47
C GLU A 57 -3.87 -7.05 -10.61
N LYS A 58 -5.20 -7.20 -10.71
CA LYS A 58 -6.01 -6.43 -11.66
C LYS A 58 -6.01 -4.95 -11.25
N ALA A 59 -6.20 -4.64 -9.97
CA ALA A 59 -6.12 -3.28 -9.44
C ALA A 59 -4.80 -2.62 -9.83
N LEU A 60 -3.67 -3.31 -9.65
CA LEU A 60 -2.35 -2.82 -9.99
C LEU A 60 -2.21 -2.53 -11.50
N ARG A 61 -2.73 -3.41 -12.35
CA ARG A 61 -2.74 -3.16 -13.80
C ARG A 61 -3.54 -1.90 -14.15
N ILE A 62 -4.73 -1.74 -13.55
CA ILE A 62 -5.56 -0.55 -13.77
C ILE A 62 -4.89 0.72 -13.23
N CYS A 63 -4.20 0.67 -12.08
CA CYS A 63 -3.37 1.77 -11.59
C CYS A 63 -2.34 2.17 -12.64
N LYS A 64 -1.56 1.21 -13.17
CA LYS A 64 -0.55 1.48 -14.20
C LYS A 64 -1.17 2.10 -15.46
N ASP A 65 -2.29 1.58 -15.92
CA ASP A 65 -3.04 2.16 -17.05
C ASP A 65 -3.45 3.61 -16.77
N PHE A 66 -3.89 3.93 -15.55
CA PHE A 66 -4.24 5.28 -15.15
C PHE A 66 -3.02 6.22 -15.12
N TYR A 67 -1.86 5.77 -14.62
CA TYR A 67 -0.62 6.57 -14.65
C TYR A 67 -0.14 6.89 -16.07
N LEU A 68 -0.49 6.09 -17.08
CA LEU A 68 -0.17 6.42 -18.48
C LEU A 68 -1.03 7.59 -19.02
N ARG A 69 -2.17 7.88 -18.38
CA ARG A 69 -3.11 8.94 -18.75
C ARG A 69 -2.80 10.24 -17.99
N LYS A 70 -1.60 10.78 -18.18
CA LYS A 70 -1.10 11.97 -17.47
C LYS A 70 -2.05 13.16 -17.52
N GLU A 71 -2.75 13.34 -18.63
CA GLU A 71 -3.73 14.40 -18.84
C GLU A 71 -4.87 14.39 -17.81
N LEU A 72 -5.13 13.23 -17.18
CA LEU A 72 -6.17 13.10 -16.15
C LEU A 72 -5.73 13.59 -14.77
N TYR A 73 -4.43 13.87 -14.55
CA TYR A 73 -3.93 14.17 -13.21
C TYR A 73 -2.76 15.14 -13.08
N GLU A 74 -2.04 15.49 -14.14
CA GLU A 74 -0.78 16.25 -14.06
C GLU A 74 -0.91 17.64 -13.39
N ASN A 75 -2.10 18.25 -13.43
CA ASN A 75 -2.38 19.56 -12.84
C ASN A 75 -3.13 19.48 -11.50
N ASP A 76 -3.33 18.26 -10.97
CA ASP A 76 -4.15 18.04 -9.79
C ASP A 76 -3.32 17.96 -8.50
N LYS A 77 -3.41 19.02 -7.69
CA LYS A 77 -2.75 19.07 -6.37
C LYS A 77 -3.34 18.08 -5.36
N THR A 78 -4.49 17.47 -5.64
CA THR A 78 -5.16 16.49 -4.77
C THR A 78 -4.84 15.03 -5.15
N PHE A 79 -3.99 14.82 -6.17
CA PHE A 79 -3.59 13.51 -6.66
C PHE A 79 -2.88 12.63 -5.61
N THR A 80 -2.47 13.20 -4.48
CA THR A 80 -1.94 12.50 -3.31
C THR A 80 -2.81 11.33 -2.86
N HIS A 81 -4.15 11.46 -2.88
CA HIS A 81 -5.06 10.36 -2.49
C HIS A 81 -4.93 9.14 -3.43
N HIS A 82 -4.59 9.36 -4.70
CA HIS A 82 -4.35 8.28 -5.66
C HIS A 82 -3.00 7.65 -5.47
N ASN A 83 -1.97 8.45 -5.20
CA ASN A 83 -0.67 7.92 -4.81
C ASN A 83 -0.79 7.03 -3.55
N GLN A 84 -1.60 7.42 -2.56
CA GLN A 84 -1.90 6.61 -1.38
C GLN A 84 -2.59 5.29 -1.74
N LEU A 85 -3.62 5.33 -2.60
CA LEU A 85 -4.31 4.12 -3.06
C LEU A 85 -3.36 3.19 -3.84
N PHE A 86 -2.52 3.75 -4.70
CA PHE A 86 -1.55 2.99 -5.47
C PHE A 86 -0.47 2.37 -4.57
N ALA A 87 0.06 3.14 -3.62
CA ALA A 87 1.00 2.65 -2.63
C ALA A 87 0.42 1.48 -1.82
N ALA A 88 -0.86 1.57 -1.43
CA ALA A 88 -1.56 0.52 -0.73
C ALA A 88 -1.70 -0.77 -1.58
N ILE A 89 -2.00 -0.64 -2.88
CA ILE A 89 -2.08 -1.78 -3.80
C ILE A 89 -0.71 -2.44 -4.02
N LEU A 90 0.35 -1.64 -4.19
CA LEU A 90 1.72 -2.16 -4.28
C LEU A 90 2.08 -2.95 -3.01
N TYR A 91 1.72 -2.40 -1.85
CA TYR A 91 1.92 -3.07 -0.57
C TYR A 91 1.17 -4.41 -0.52
N ASP A 92 -0.11 -4.42 -0.88
CA ASP A 92 -0.96 -5.63 -0.85
C ASP A 92 -0.47 -6.71 -1.84
N CYS A 93 0.04 -6.33 -3.01
CA CYS A 93 0.57 -7.24 -4.02
C CYS A 93 1.96 -7.80 -3.67
N TYR A 94 2.86 -6.98 -3.15
CA TYR A 94 4.29 -7.30 -3.12
C TYR A 94 4.92 -7.31 -1.74
N ILE A 95 4.21 -6.88 -0.69
CA ILE A 95 4.81 -6.71 0.65
C ILE A 95 4.01 -7.43 1.74
N ALA A 96 2.69 -7.32 1.73
CA ALA A 96 1.83 -7.77 2.83
C ALA A 96 1.86 -9.29 3.05
N ASN A 97 1.84 -10.08 1.96
CA ASN A 97 1.55 -11.52 2.01
C ASN A 97 2.78 -12.43 1.86
N PHE A 98 3.94 -11.98 2.33
CA PHE A 98 5.16 -12.78 2.30
C PHE A 98 5.61 -13.15 3.70
N ASP A 99 6.01 -14.40 3.88
CA ASP A 99 6.81 -14.79 5.04
C ASP A 99 8.09 -13.96 5.03
N SER A 100 8.36 -13.24 6.12
CA SER A 100 9.47 -12.29 6.21
C SER A 100 10.86 -12.94 6.12
N TRP A 101 10.95 -14.25 5.99
CA TRP A 101 12.18 -15.01 5.78
C TRP A 101 12.28 -15.64 4.38
N ALA A 102 11.23 -15.56 3.55
CA ALA A 102 11.13 -16.28 2.27
C ALA A 102 10.56 -15.43 1.12
N ILE A 103 11.10 -14.23 0.93
CA ILE A 103 10.81 -13.44 -0.28
C ILE A 103 11.49 -14.10 -1.48
N LYS A 104 10.68 -14.64 -2.41
CA LYS A 104 11.17 -15.36 -3.60
C LYS A 104 11.78 -14.44 -4.66
N ASP A 105 11.26 -13.23 -4.78
CA ASP A 105 11.66 -12.23 -5.78
C ASP A 105 12.03 -10.93 -5.03
N GLU A 106 13.29 -10.87 -4.58
CA GLU A 106 13.81 -9.72 -3.83
C GLU A 106 13.76 -8.42 -4.65
N ASP A 107 14.05 -8.50 -5.95
CA ASP A 107 14.08 -7.32 -6.82
C ASP A 107 12.70 -6.68 -6.93
N ARG A 108 11.66 -7.48 -7.15
CA ARG A 108 10.29 -6.99 -7.20
C ARG A 108 9.81 -6.45 -5.85
N PHE A 109 10.22 -7.10 -4.75
CA PHE A 109 9.91 -6.63 -3.40
C PHE A 109 10.53 -5.25 -3.13
N PHE A 110 11.85 -5.10 -3.30
CA PHE A 110 12.52 -3.82 -3.04
C PHE A 110 12.11 -2.74 -4.04
N SER A 111 11.85 -3.11 -5.30
CA SER A 111 11.28 -2.17 -6.27
C SER A 111 9.92 -1.64 -5.83
N ALA A 112 9.05 -2.49 -5.27
CA ALA A 112 7.77 -2.06 -4.73
C ALA A 112 7.93 -1.15 -3.51
N VAL A 113 8.84 -1.48 -2.57
CA VAL A 113 9.18 -0.63 -1.43
C VAL A 113 9.63 0.75 -1.94
N ASP A 114 10.65 0.81 -2.79
CA ASP A 114 11.20 2.08 -3.29
C ASP A 114 10.15 2.88 -4.07
N THR A 115 9.29 2.22 -4.84
CA THR A 115 8.18 2.88 -5.56
C THR A 115 7.20 3.52 -4.57
N ILE A 116 6.80 2.83 -3.51
CA ILE A 116 5.94 3.40 -2.46
C ILE A 116 6.58 4.64 -1.85
N LEU A 117 7.87 4.57 -1.50
CA LEU A 117 8.57 5.69 -0.85
C LEU A 117 8.77 6.91 -1.77
N ASN A 118 8.66 6.73 -3.08
CA ASN A 118 8.69 7.81 -4.07
C ASN A 118 7.29 8.38 -4.38
N LEU A 119 6.23 7.62 -4.12
CA LEU A 119 4.84 8.02 -4.41
C LEU A 119 4.20 8.83 -3.28
N VAL A 120 4.52 8.47 -2.04
CA VAL A 120 3.89 9.03 -0.84
C VAL A 120 4.93 9.41 0.20
N SER A 121 4.56 10.30 1.10
CA SER A 121 5.34 10.63 2.30
C SER A 121 4.86 9.87 3.54
N GLN A 122 5.67 9.93 4.62
CA GLN A 122 5.36 9.29 5.90
C GLN A 122 4.05 9.82 6.50
N GLU A 123 3.79 11.12 6.37
CA GLU A 123 2.62 11.80 6.92
C GLU A 123 1.33 11.51 6.16
N GLU A 124 1.46 11.13 4.88
CA GLU A 124 0.33 10.94 3.98
C GLU A 124 -0.15 9.49 3.94
N SER A 125 0.69 8.49 4.21
CA SER A 125 0.33 7.10 3.97
C SER A 125 0.94 6.12 4.97
N TYR A 126 0.07 5.28 5.55
CA TYR A 126 0.49 4.14 6.37
C TYR A 126 1.40 3.17 5.60
N SER A 127 1.25 3.10 4.27
CA SER A 127 2.05 2.22 3.42
C SER A 127 3.53 2.59 3.43
N TYR A 128 3.87 3.86 3.70
CA TYR A 128 5.27 4.32 3.77
C TYR A 128 6.02 3.65 4.92
N GLU A 129 5.55 3.83 6.15
CA GLU A 129 6.16 3.24 7.34
C GLU A 129 6.13 1.70 7.26
N SER A 130 5.00 1.15 6.84
CA SER A 130 4.80 -0.30 6.76
C SER A 130 5.76 -0.94 5.77
N ALA A 131 5.98 -0.34 4.59
CA ALA A 131 6.94 -0.85 3.61
C ALA A 131 8.38 -0.85 4.14
N ILE A 132 8.80 0.22 4.81
CA ILE A 132 10.13 0.30 5.45
C ILE A 132 10.29 -0.77 6.51
N PHE A 133 9.34 -0.91 7.44
CA PHE A 133 9.47 -1.91 8.50
C PHE A 133 9.46 -3.33 7.97
N ARG A 134 8.75 -3.62 6.88
CA ARG A 134 8.78 -4.93 6.22
C ARG A 134 10.11 -5.19 5.53
N ALA A 135 10.71 -4.18 4.89
CA ALA A 135 12.06 -4.29 4.34
C ALA A 135 13.10 -4.56 5.45
N LEU A 136 13.01 -3.84 6.58
CA LEU A 136 13.88 -4.04 7.74
C LEU A 136 13.70 -5.41 8.37
N GLU A 137 12.46 -5.88 8.52
CA GLU A 137 12.15 -7.21 9.04
C GLU A 137 12.82 -8.29 8.19
N TYR A 138 12.65 -8.21 6.87
CA TYR A 138 13.26 -9.13 5.93
C TYR A 138 14.78 -9.12 6.01
N LEU A 139 15.40 -7.94 5.92
CA LEU A 139 16.85 -7.79 5.98
C LEU A 139 17.44 -8.28 7.32
N SER A 140 16.73 -8.06 8.43
CA SER A 140 17.18 -8.49 9.76
C SER A 140 17.22 -10.00 9.95
N LYS A 141 16.46 -10.75 9.14
CA LYS A 141 16.37 -12.22 9.19
C LYS A 141 17.36 -12.91 8.26
N LYS A 142 18.04 -12.18 7.37
CA LYS A 142 19.09 -12.75 6.50
C LYS A 142 20.29 -13.18 7.36
N VAL A 143 20.89 -14.32 7.01
CA VAL A 143 22.09 -14.86 7.67
C VAL A 143 23.23 -13.82 7.66
N ILE A 144 23.44 -13.18 6.50
CA ILE A 144 24.34 -12.05 6.35
C ILE A 144 23.47 -10.80 6.23
N LYS A 145 23.47 -9.97 7.27
CA LYS A 145 22.69 -8.73 7.33
C LYS A 145 23.36 -7.65 6.48
N ASP A 146 22.61 -7.09 5.54
CA ASP A 146 23.02 -5.88 4.82
C ASP A 146 22.71 -4.64 5.67
N VAL A 147 23.58 -4.38 6.65
CA VAL A 147 23.44 -3.29 7.62
C VAL A 147 23.37 -1.93 6.91
N LYS A 148 24.08 -1.76 5.80
CA LYS A 148 24.07 -0.51 5.02
C LYS A 148 22.70 -0.26 4.40
N LYS A 149 22.08 -1.28 3.80
CA LYS A 149 20.72 -1.19 3.25
C LYS A 149 19.66 -1.04 4.34
N MET A 150 19.84 -1.69 5.50
CA MET A 150 18.97 -1.47 6.65
C MET A 150 19.03 -0.02 7.13
N TYR A 151 20.23 0.54 7.30
CA TYR A 151 20.41 1.93 7.71
C TYR A 151 19.80 2.91 6.70
N SER A 152 19.97 2.67 5.39
CA SER A 152 19.40 3.55 4.37
C SER A 152 17.87 3.59 4.38
N TYR A 153 17.20 2.49 4.71
CA TYR A 153 15.75 2.46 4.89
C TYR A 153 15.32 3.08 6.23
N LEU A 154 16.00 2.75 7.32
CA LEU A 154 15.66 3.29 8.64
C LEU A 154 15.79 4.82 8.68
N ASN A 155 16.79 5.39 8.01
CA ASN A 155 17.04 6.82 7.92
C ASN A 155 16.01 7.60 7.07
N LYS A 156 15.08 6.89 6.39
CA LYS A 156 13.95 7.53 5.70
C LYS A 156 12.77 7.81 6.62
N LEU A 157 12.73 7.22 7.81
CA LEU A 157 11.71 7.50 8.81
C LEU A 157 12.13 8.71 9.66
N ASN A 158 11.18 9.62 9.89
CA ASN A 158 11.29 10.65 10.91
C ASN A 158 10.84 10.07 12.26
N PRO A 159 11.76 9.82 13.21
CA PRO A 159 11.44 9.16 14.48
C PRO A 159 10.52 9.98 15.40
N GLU A 160 10.51 11.31 15.26
CA GLU A 160 9.64 12.19 16.07
C GLU A 160 8.18 12.13 15.66
N LYS A 161 7.91 11.63 14.44
CA LYS A 161 6.54 11.46 13.91
C LYS A 161 6.00 10.05 14.08
N LEU A 162 6.81 9.11 14.58
CA LEU A 162 6.39 7.74 14.81
C LEU A 162 5.48 7.64 16.04
N SER A 163 4.48 6.77 15.95
CA SER A 163 3.55 6.52 17.05
C SER A 163 4.20 5.72 18.16
N ASP A 164 4.07 6.22 19.39
CA ASP A 164 4.35 5.47 20.62
C ASP A 164 3.21 4.50 20.98
N LYS A 165 2.02 4.67 20.38
CA LYS A 165 0.87 3.81 20.67
C LYS A 165 0.99 2.49 19.90
N PRO A 166 0.92 1.33 20.59
CA PRO A 166 0.86 0.03 19.94
C PRO A 166 -0.46 -0.09 19.17
N PRO A 167 -0.46 -0.45 17.87
CA PRO A 167 -1.69 -0.77 17.18
C PRO A 167 -2.27 -2.06 17.76
N THR A 168 -3.59 -2.04 18.00
CA THR A 168 -4.36 -3.20 18.42
C THR A 168 -4.95 -3.90 17.22
N TYR A 169 -4.78 -5.21 17.10
CA TYR A 169 -5.48 -6.03 16.13
C TYR A 169 -6.06 -7.29 16.76
N LEU A 170 -7.07 -7.86 16.12
CA LEU A 170 -7.63 -9.14 16.50
C LEU A 170 -6.80 -10.25 15.84
N ASP A 171 -6.28 -11.19 16.64
CA ASP A 171 -5.71 -12.43 16.12
C ASP A 171 -6.80 -13.32 15.49
N GLN A 172 -6.38 -14.42 14.86
CA GLN A 172 -7.31 -15.41 14.27
C GLN A 172 -8.26 -16.07 15.31
N LYS A 173 -8.04 -15.84 16.61
CA LYS A 173 -8.86 -16.31 17.72
C LYS A 173 -9.69 -15.18 18.36
N GLY A 174 -9.72 -13.99 17.76
CA GLY A 174 -10.47 -12.84 18.24
C GLY A 174 -9.87 -12.15 19.47
N ARG A 175 -8.60 -12.41 19.80
CA ARG A 175 -7.91 -11.75 20.92
C ARG A 175 -7.23 -10.48 20.45
N VAL A 176 -7.32 -9.42 21.25
CA VAL A 176 -6.55 -8.20 21.03
C VAL A 176 -5.08 -8.51 21.25
N VAL A 177 -4.28 -8.33 20.21
CA VAL A 177 -2.83 -8.37 20.27
C VAL A 177 -2.32 -6.96 20.10
N GLU A 178 -1.48 -6.55 21.05
CA GLU A 178 -0.66 -5.34 20.96
C GLU A 178 0.69 -5.73 20.36
N VAL A 179 1.11 -5.05 19.30
CA VAL A 179 2.53 -4.99 18.92
C VAL A 179 3.05 -3.63 19.28
N GLY A 180 4.33 -3.59 19.66
CA GLY A 180 5.04 -2.34 19.89
C GLY A 180 4.76 -1.29 18.81
N GLY A 181 4.62 -0.04 19.25
CA GLY A 181 4.37 1.12 18.40
C GLY A 181 5.46 1.28 17.33
N SER A 182 5.18 2.08 16.29
CA SER A 182 6.18 2.27 15.21
C SER A 182 7.49 2.89 15.72
N LYS A 183 7.45 3.69 16.80
CA LYS A 183 8.66 4.22 17.44
C LYS A 183 9.50 3.14 18.14
N GLU A 184 8.85 2.17 18.77
CA GLU A 184 9.54 1.03 19.40
C GLU A 184 10.20 0.14 18.34
N LYS A 185 9.48 -0.16 17.24
CA LYS A 185 10.04 -0.89 16.10
C LYS A 185 11.27 -0.18 15.51
N TRP A 186 11.20 1.14 15.36
CA TRP A 186 12.33 1.94 14.89
C TRP A 186 13.54 1.80 15.82
N LYS A 187 13.35 1.93 17.14
CA LYS A 187 14.42 1.76 18.15
C LYS A 187 15.04 0.37 18.08
N MET A 188 14.22 -0.68 17.96
CA MET A 188 14.69 -2.05 17.82
C MET A 188 15.62 -2.20 16.61
N TYR A 189 15.24 -1.70 15.43
CA TYR A 189 16.10 -1.78 14.25
C TYR A 189 17.33 -0.89 14.33
N TYR A 190 17.22 0.29 14.94
CA TYR A 190 18.37 1.15 15.21
C TYR A 190 19.42 0.41 16.05
N ASN A 191 19.00 -0.24 17.12
CA ASN A 191 19.85 -1.05 18.00
C ASN A 191 20.50 -2.23 17.27
N ILE A 192 19.74 -2.96 16.43
CA ILE A 192 20.27 -4.03 15.58
C ILE A 192 21.38 -3.52 14.65
N ILE A 193 21.21 -2.32 14.09
CA ILE A 193 22.17 -1.71 13.16
C ILE A 193 23.40 -1.16 13.88
N ALA A 194 23.20 -0.54 15.05
CA ALA A 194 24.27 0.03 15.87
C ALA A 194 25.16 -1.04 16.53
N GLY A 195 24.71 -2.31 16.55
CA GLY A 195 25.41 -3.41 17.23
C GLY A 195 25.04 -3.53 18.71
N ASP A 196 24.17 -2.65 19.21
CA ASP A 196 23.61 -2.69 20.57
C ASP A 196 22.41 -3.65 20.61
N VAL A 197 22.64 -4.95 20.43
CA VAL A 197 21.59 -5.93 20.70
C VAL A 197 21.65 -6.27 22.18
N PRO A 198 20.62 -5.95 23.01
CA PRO A 198 20.52 -6.56 24.32
C PRO A 198 20.39 -8.07 24.09
N ASN A 199 21.22 -8.87 24.75
CA ASN A 199 21.02 -10.32 24.82
C ASN A 199 19.61 -10.58 25.36
N ILE A 200 18.66 -10.86 24.47
CA ILE A 200 17.38 -11.45 24.87
C ILE A 200 17.66 -12.95 24.93
N SER A 201 17.78 -13.42 26.17
CA SER A 201 17.83 -14.84 26.53
C SER A 201 16.44 -15.44 26.54
#